data_AF-E2BUK0-F1
#
_entry.id   AF-E2BUK0-F1
#
_cell.length_a   1.000
_cell.length_b   1.000
_cell.length_c   1.000
_cell.angle_alpha   90.00
_cell.angle_beta   90.00
_cell.angle_gamma   90.00
#
_symmetry.space_group_name_H-M   'P 1'
#
loop_
_entity.id
_entity.type
_entity.pdbx_description
1 polymer ?
#
loop_
_entity_poly.entity_id
_entity_poly.type
_entity_poly.pdbx_seq_one_letter_code
_entity_poly.pdbx_strand_id
1 'polypeptide(L)' 'VEQRICIKFCLRNEYSAAEMLRKLLKAFGDKTMSQKNVYKWYKNFKEGRERVQEPRPGFKNKRPGRLSTSTDESHV' A
#
# COMPACT_ATOMS: atom_id res chain seq x y z
N VAL A 1 -9.37 3.43 -4.17
CA VAL A 1 -9.59 2.84 -2.83
C VAL A 1 -10.33 1.51 -2.93
N GLU A 2 -11.44 1.46 -3.68
CA GLU A 2 -12.26 0.24 -3.89
C GLU A 2 -11.46 -1.00 -4.32
N GLN A 3 -10.63 -0.91 -5.37
CA GLN A 3 -9.82 -2.05 -5.81
C GLN A 3 -8.88 -2.58 -4.72
N ARG A 4 -8.32 -1.71 -3.86
CA ARG A 4 -7.47 -2.12 -2.73
C ARG A 4 -8.30 -2.87 -1.67
N ILE A 5 -9.56 -2.48 -1.45
CA ILE A 5 -10.49 -3.20 -0.58
C ILE A 5 -10.81 -4.59 -1.16
N CYS A 6 -11.05 -4.69 -2.48
CA CYS A 6 -11.26 -5.97 -3.16
C CYS A 6 -10.04 -6.89 -3.04
N ILE A 7 -8.83 -6.35 -3.18
CA ILE A 7 -7.56 -7.08 -2.97
C ILE A 7 -7.50 -7.62 -1.54
N LYS A 8 -7.74 -6.78 -0.52
CA LYS A 8 -7.74 -7.20 0.88
C LYS A 8 -8.79 -8.29 1.14
N PHE A 9 -9.99 -8.13 0.61
CA PHE A 9 -11.06 -9.11 0.72
C PHE A 9 -10.66 -10.44 0.09
N CYS A 10 -10.13 -10.41 -1.13
CA CYS A 10 -9.70 -11.63 -1.81
C CYS A 10 -8.56 -12.34 -1.06
N LEU A 11 -7.62 -11.61 -0.46
CA LEU A 11 -6.56 -12.18 0.36
C LEU A 11 -7.10 -12.91 1.61
N ARG A 12 -8.13 -12.35 2.27
CA ARG A 12 -8.79 -13.00 3.42
C ARG A 12 -9.55 -14.27 3.06
N ASN A 13 -9.93 -14.40 1.78
CA ASN A 13 -10.56 -15.61 1.23
C ASN A 13 -9.51 -16.55 0.61
N GLU A 14 -8.22 -16.36 0.94
CA GLU A 14 -7.11 -17.22 0.54
C GLU A 14 -6.92 -17.36 -0.98
N TYR A 15 -7.47 -16.43 -1.77
CA TYR A 15 -7.23 -16.42 -3.20
C TYR A 15 -5.76 -16.11 -3.49
N SER A 16 -5.20 -16.83 -4.45
CA SER A 16 -3.87 -16.53 -4.97
C SER A 16 -3.84 -15.17 -5.67
N ALA A 17 -2.66 -14.57 -5.75
CA ALA A 17 -2.48 -13.28 -6.44
C ALA A 17 -2.91 -13.34 -7.93
N ALA A 18 -2.76 -14.49 -8.58
CA ALA A 18 -3.19 -14.68 -9.97
C ALA A 18 -4.72 -14.72 -10.10
N GLU A 19 -5.42 -15.41 -9.19
CA GLU A 19 -6.89 -15.43 -9.16
C GLU A 19 -7.48 -14.06 -8.84
N MET A 20 -6.86 -13.35 -7.89
CA MET A 20 -7.23 -11.99 -7.55
C MET A 20 -7.10 -11.06 -8.76
N LEU A 21 -6.00 -11.13 -9.51
CA LEU A 21 -5.81 -10.33 -10.72
C LEU A 21 -6.92 -10.61 -11.74
N ARG A 22 -7.27 -11.88 -11.96
CA ARG A 22 -8.39 -12.26 -12.85
C ARG A 22 -9.73 -11.69 -12.37
N LYS A 23 -10.00 -11.75 -11.06
CA LYS A 23 -11.24 -11.19 -10.48
C LYS A 23 -11.29 -9.67 -10.60
N LEU A 24 -10.17 -8.98 -10.39
CA LEU A 24 -10.06 -7.53 -10.59
C LEU A 24 -10.29 -7.14 -12.05
N LEU A 25 -9.63 -7.82 -13.00
CA LEU A 25 -9.84 -7.60 -14.43
C LEU A 25 -11.30 -7.82 -14.84
N LYS A 26 -11.95 -8.86 -14.30
CA LYS A 26 -13.38 -9.13 -14.56
C LYS A 26 -14.30 -8.03 -13.99
N ALA A 27 -13.98 -7.47 -12.83
CA ALA A 27 -14.83 -6.49 -12.16
C ALA A 27 -14.61 -5.05 -12.66
N PHE A 28 -13.37 -4.68 -12.96
CA PHE A 28 -12.98 -3.30 -13.28
C PHE A 28 -12.55 -3.10 -14.75
N GLY A 29 -12.35 -4.19 -15.51
CA GLY A 29 -11.93 -4.12 -16.91
C GLY A 29 -10.66 -3.29 -17.09
N ASP A 30 -10.69 -2.36 -18.03
CA ASP A 30 -9.58 -1.45 -18.34
C ASP A 30 -9.26 -0.47 -17.20
N LYS A 31 -10.19 -0.27 -16.26
CA LYS A 31 -9.97 0.57 -15.08
C LYS A 31 -9.18 -0.15 -13.99
N THR A 32 -8.85 -1.43 -14.19
CA THR A 32 -8.05 -2.21 -13.25
C THR A 32 -6.66 -1.60 -13.10
N MET A 33 -6.20 -1.48 -11.86
CA MET A 33 -4.84 -1.05 -11.60
C MET A 33 -3.83 -2.01 -12.22
N SER A 34 -2.66 -1.50 -12.60
CA SER A 34 -1.65 -2.31 -13.26
C SER A 34 -1.30 -3.56 -12.45
N GLN A 35 -0.99 -4.65 -13.15
CA GLN A 35 -0.59 -5.92 -12.56
C GLN A 35 0.48 -5.74 -11.46
N LYS A 36 1.52 -4.93 -11.73
CA LYS A 36 2.58 -4.60 -10.75
C LYS A 36 2.00 -4.01 -9.46
N ASN A 37 1.01 -3.12 -9.55
CA ASN A 37 0.35 -2.53 -8.40
C ASN A 37 -0.50 -3.55 -7.63
N VAL A 38 -1.22 -4.44 -8.33
CA VAL A 38 -1.98 -5.53 -7.69
C VAL A 38 -1.05 -6.39 -6.83
N TYR A 39 0.08 -6.85 -7.38
CA TYR A 39 1.04 -7.67 -6.62
C TYR A 39 1.69 -6.92 -5.46
N LYS A 40 2.01 -5.63 -5.65
CA LYS A 40 2.54 -4.79 -4.57
C LYS A 40 1.54 -4.71 -3.40
N TRP A 41 0.27 -4.45 -3.69
CA TRP A 41 -0.77 -4.42 -2.66
C TRP A 41 -0.99 -5.79 -2.03
N TYR A 42 -1.04 -6.86 -2.83
CA TYR A 42 -1.13 -8.23 -2.34
C TYR A 42 -0.05 -8.55 -1.30
N LYS A 43 1.21 -8.23 -1.61
CA LYS A 43 2.35 -8.43 -0.69
C LYS A 43 2.22 -7.58 0.56
N ASN A 44 1.89 -6.29 0.42
CA ASN A 44 1.71 -5.40 1.56
C ASN A 44 0.61 -5.90 2.52
N PHE A 45 -0.52 -6.36 1.98
CA PHE A 45 -1.62 -6.91 2.78
C PHE A 45 -1.21 -8.23 3.46
N LYS A 46 -0.46 -9.10 2.77
CA LYS A 46 0.07 -10.35 3.34
C LYS A 46 1.07 -10.10 4.47
N GLU A 47 1.85 -9.03 4.39
CA GLU A 47 2.79 -8.61 5.43
C GLU A 47 2.15 -7.78 6.56
N GLY A 48 0.82 -7.58 6.54
CA GLY A 48 0.11 -6.77 7.54
C GLY A 48 0.40 -5.27 7.46
N ARG A 49 1.07 -4.80 6.40
CA ARG A 49 1.44 -3.41 6.18
C ARG A 49 0.28 -2.64 5.55
N GLU A 50 -0.74 -2.38 6.38
CA GLU A 50 -1.99 -1.81 5.91
C GLU A 50 -2.10 -0.29 6.09
N ARG A 51 -1.99 0.44 4.97
CA ARG A 51 -2.55 1.79 4.85
C ARG A 51 -3.42 1.85 3.61
N VAL A 52 -4.71 1.52 3.78
CA VAL A 52 -5.71 1.54 2.70
C VAL A 52 -5.95 2.98 2.21
N GLN A 53 -5.85 3.96 3.11
CA GLN A 53 -5.84 5.38 2.79
C GLN A 53 -4.41 5.85 2.52
N GLU A 54 -4.21 6.51 1.39
CA GLU A 54 -2.98 7.27 1.14
C GLU A 54 -2.75 8.26 2.28
N PRO A 55 -1.51 8.38 2.81
CA PRO A 55 -1.22 9.48 3.70
C PRO A 55 -1.43 10.77 2.93
N ARG A 56 -2.29 11.65 3.46
CA ARG A 56 -2.41 13.05 3.03
C ARG A 56 -1.02 13.64 2.79
N PRO A 57 -0.83 14.52 1.79
CA PRO A 57 0.45 15.19 1.59
C PRO A 57 0.83 15.91 2.89
N GLY A 58 1.82 15.36 3.61
CA GLY A 58 2.17 15.79 4.97
C GLY A 58 2.66 14.66 5.87
N PHE A 59 2.14 13.43 5.74
CA PHE A 59 2.62 12.29 6.52
C PHE A 59 3.67 11.48 5.75
N LYS A 60 4.86 12.08 5.57
CA LYS A 60 6.08 11.32 5.31
C LYS A 60 6.36 10.49 6.56
N ASN A 61 6.03 9.20 6.53
CA ASN A 61 6.57 8.25 7.48
C ASN A 61 8.09 8.36 7.39
N LYS A 62 8.72 8.95 8.42
CA LYS A 62 10.17 8.86 8.60
C LYS A 62 10.52 7.38 8.50
N ARG A 63 11.34 7.04 7.51
CA ARG A 63 12.08 5.77 7.50
C ARG A 63 12.75 5.67 8.88
N PRO A 64 12.76 4.52 9.58
CA PRO A 64 13.55 4.38 10.79
C PRO A 64 15.01 4.32 10.34
N GLY A 65 15.61 5.50 10.24
CA GLY A 65 16.92 5.71 9.65
C GLY A 65 17.32 7.15 9.95
N ARG A 66 17.64 7.39 11.23
CA ARG A 66 18.42 8.53 11.74
C ARG A 66 17.79 9.92 11.57
N LEU A 67 17.12 10.38 12.62
CA LEU A 67 17.07 11.79 13.02
C LEU A 67 18.16 11.91 14.11
N SER A 68 19.10 12.86 14.12
CA SER A 68 18.93 14.29 13.95
C SER A 68 20.24 14.95 13.52
N THR A 69 20.16 15.91 12.60
CA THR A 69 21.07 17.07 12.59
C THR A 69 20.19 18.28 12.84
N SER A 70 20.33 18.88 14.02
CA SER A 70 19.92 20.26 14.25
C SER A 70 21.08 20.89 14.99
N THR A 71 21.88 21.64 14.24
CA THR A 71 22.71 22.71 14.79
C THR A 71 21.75 23.74 15.37
N ASP A 72 21.86 24.01 16.67
CA ASP A 72 21.52 25.32 17.19
C ASP A 72 22.63 25.72 18.17
N GLU A 73 23.50 26.58 17.65
CA GLU A 73 24.44 27.39 18.41
C GLU A 73 23.63 28.45 19.13
N SER A 74 23.36 28.28 20.43
CA SER A 74 23.02 29.40 21.30
C SER A 74 23.21 29.06 22.78
N HIS A 75 24.42 29.32 23.29
CA HIS A 75 24.63 29.53 24.73
C HIS A 75 25.37 30.86 24.95
N VAL A 76 24.61 31.76 25.60
CA VAL A 76 24.91 33.00 26.35
C VAL A 76 26.35 33.50 26.46
#